data_AF-A0A645I158-F1
#
_entry.id   AF-A0A645I158-F1
#
_cell.length_a   1.000
_cell.length_b   1.000
_cell.length_c   1.000
_cell.angle_alpha   90.00
_cell.angle_beta   90.00
_cell.angle_gamma   90.00
#
_symmetry.space_group_name_H-M   'P 1'
#
loop_
_entity.id
_entity.type
_entity.pdbx_description
1 polymer ?
#
loop_
_entity_poly.entity_id
_entity_poly.type
_entity_poly.pdbx_seq_one_letter_code
_entity_poly.pdbx_strand_id
1 'polypeptide(L)'
;MDIITAGLLWLFNTAGPIGGAVIAFAFLPLVMTGMHHGLIPVHTTLIQTLGYTPLYAFNSMAGGGQVGAAIALLVKYRKNKGLGRAVKGGLPAGILGIGEPLIFGVSLPLGRVFFTACAGAAVGGMFLGFFKQGAITINVSGILGTLVNINPVVYLIGYLISILCGFLFTYAVGAKQQNLNNFEEEN
;
A
#
# COMPACT_ATOMS: atom_id res chain seq x y z
N MET A 1 -17.38 -10.00 -23.33
CA MET A 1 -16.49 -9.32 -22.37
C MET A 1 -17.28 -8.15 -21.82
N ASP A 2 -17.62 -8.20 -20.53
CA ASP A 2 -18.61 -7.29 -19.96
C ASP A 2 -18.00 -5.88 -19.81
N ILE A 3 -18.83 -4.83 -19.82
CA ILE A 3 -18.39 -3.42 -19.81
C ILE A 3 -17.40 -3.11 -18.67
N ILE A 4 -17.57 -3.76 -17.52
CA ILE A 4 -16.69 -3.63 -16.35
C ILE A 4 -15.31 -4.20 -16.66
N THR A 5 -15.25 -5.41 -17.22
CA THR A 5 -14.00 -6.08 -17.61
C THR A 5 -13.29 -5.31 -18.73
N ALA A 6 -14.04 -4.80 -19.71
CA ALA A 6 -13.51 -3.97 -20.79
C ALA A 6 -12.97 -2.63 -20.29
N GLY A 7 -13.68 -1.95 -19.36
CA GLY A 7 -13.23 -0.71 -18.75
C GLY A 7 -11.98 -0.87 -17.88
N LEU A 8 -11.88 -1.98 -17.14
CA LEU A 8 -10.70 -2.32 -16.34
C LEU A 8 -9.50 -2.66 -17.23
N LEU A 9 -9.69 -3.49 -18.26
CA LEU A 9 -8.63 -3.79 -19.23
C LEU A 9 -8.19 -2.55 -20.00
N TRP A 10 -9.11 -1.66 -20.35
CA TRP A 10 -8.77 -0.37 -20.94
C TRP A 10 -7.95 0.49 -19.98
N LEU A 11 -8.33 0.58 -18.71
CA LEU A 11 -7.54 1.28 -17.69
C LEU A 11 -6.13 0.69 -17.56
N PHE A 12 -6.01 -0.64 -17.47
CA PHE A 12 -4.70 -1.30 -17.34
C PHE A 12 -3.84 -1.18 -18.60
N ASN A 13 -4.44 -1.28 -19.79
CA ASN A 13 -3.71 -1.18 -21.06
C ASN A 13 -3.37 0.26 -21.44
N THR A 14 -4.16 1.25 -21.00
CA THR A 14 -4.02 2.66 -21.40
C THR A 14 -3.31 3.50 -20.36
N ALA A 15 -3.52 3.22 -19.07
CA ALA A 15 -3.05 4.12 -18.02
C ALA A 15 -1.57 3.92 -17.66
N GLY A 16 -0.98 2.76 -18.01
CA GLY A 16 0.45 2.50 -17.87
C GLY A 16 1.02 2.88 -16.49
N PRO A 17 2.21 3.49 -16.42
CA PRO A 17 2.81 3.95 -15.16
C PRO A 17 1.94 4.93 -14.37
N ILE A 18 1.28 5.88 -15.02
CA ILE A 18 0.48 6.90 -14.33
C ILE A 18 -0.75 6.27 -13.67
N GLY A 19 -1.42 5.35 -14.36
CA GLY A 19 -2.53 4.58 -13.81
C GLY A 19 -2.13 3.74 -12.61
N GLY A 20 -0.99 3.05 -12.71
CA GLY A 20 -0.43 2.29 -11.60
C GLY A 20 -0.18 3.17 -10.36
N ALA A 21 0.31 4.40 -10.57
CA ALA A 21 0.51 5.37 -9.50
C ALA A 21 -0.80 5.79 -8.84
N VAL A 22 -1.81 6.13 -9.63
CA VAL A 22 -3.13 6.58 -9.14
C VAL A 22 -3.84 5.47 -8.36
N ILE A 23 -3.84 4.25 -8.91
CA ILE A 23 -4.47 3.08 -8.25
C ILE A 23 -3.80 2.81 -6.91
N ALA A 24 -2.46 2.74 -6.87
CA ALA A 24 -1.72 2.47 -5.64
C ALA A 24 -1.90 3.60 -4.60
N PHE A 25 -1.90 4.86 -5.03
CA PHE A 25 -2.14 6.01 -4.15
C PHE A 25 -3.53 5.97 -3.51
N ALA A 26 -4.56 5.68 -4.32
CA ALA A 26 -5.96 5.71 -3.90
C ALA A 26 -6.36 4.53 -3.01
N PHE A 27 -5.55 3.47 -2.95
CA PHE A 27 -5.93 2.26 -2.24
C PHE A 27 -6.00 2.44 -0.72
N LEU A 28 -5.08 3.15 -0.07
CA LEU A 28 -5.19 3.40 1.39
C LEU A 28 -6.45 4.19 1.77
N PRO A 29 -6.83 5.28 1.07
CA PRO A 29 -8.15 5.90 1.25
C PRO A 29 -9.32 4.93 1.09
N LEU A 30 -9.24 4.00 0.14
CA LEU A 30 -10.26 2.98 -0.08
C LEU A 30 -10.31 1.93 1.05
N VAL A 31 -9.15 1.58 1.63
CA VAL A 31 -9.08 0.70 2.80
C VAL A 31 -9.69 1.38 4.02
N MET A 32 -9.39 2.67 4.21
CA MET A 32 -9.95 3.49 5.29
C MET A 32 -11.48 3.50 5.29
N THR A 33 -12.13 3.48 4.12
CA THR A 33 -13.61 3.42 4.01
C THR A 33 -14.17 2.00 4.06
N GLY A 34 -13.35 0.96 4.08
CA GLY A 34 -13.76 -0.45 4.00
C GLY A 34 -14.20 -0.90 2.60
N MET A 35 -14.29 0.00 1.62
CA MET A 35 -14.77 -0.30 0.27
C MET A 35 -13.84 -1.23 -0.53
N HIS A 36 -12.60 -1.41 -0.08
CA HIS A 36 -11.64 -2.31 -0.72
C HIS A 36 -12.11 -3.78 -0.74
N HIS A 37 -12.95 -4.22 0.19
CA HIS A 37 -13.59 -5.55 0.13
C HIS A 37 -14.53 -5.71 -1.07
N GLY A 38 -15.10 -4.62 -1.57
CA GLY A 38 -15.89 -4.61 -2.80
C GLY A 38 -15.08 -4.94 -4.05
N LEU A 39 -13.74 -4.93 -3.98
CA LEU A 39 -12.87 -5.34 -5.09
C LEU A 39 -12.69 -6.86 -5.19
N ILE A 40 -13.07 -7.64 -4.17
CA ILE A 40 -12.98 -9.11 -4.19
C ILE A 40 -13.63 -9.70 -5.45
N PRO A 41 -14.90 -9.42 -5.78
CA PRO A 41 -15.52 -9.95 -7.01
C PRO A 41 -14.80 -9.47 -8.28
N VAL A 42 -14.28 -8.24 -8.29
CA VAL A 42 -13.51 -7.70 -9.44
C VAL A 42 -12.24 -8.52 -9.67
N HIS A 43 -11.50 -8.81 -8.61
CA HIS A 43 -10.30 -9.65 -8.70
C HIS A 43 -10.64 -11.07 -9.17
N THR A 44 -11.69 -11.68 -8.62
CA THR A 44 -12.14 -13.02 -9.02
C THR A 44 -12.50 -13.08 -10.51
N THR A 45 -13.27 -12.10 -11.01
CA THR A 45 -13.63 -12.02 -12.43
C THR A 45 -12.40 -11.87 -13.33
N LEU A 46 -11.43 -11.03 -12.93
CA LEU A 46 -10.19 -10.86 -13.67
C LEU A 46 -9.36 -12.15 -13.69
N ILE A 47 -9.23 -12.86 -12.57
CA ILE A 47 -8.52 -14.13 -12.50
C ILE A 47 -9.21 -15.19 -13.38
N GLN A 48 -10.53 -15.30 -13.32
CA GLN A 48 -11.28 -16.26 -14.14
C GLN A 48 -11.16 -15.97 -15.65
N THR A 49 -11.10 -14.69 -16.02
CA THR A 49 -11.07 -14.27 -17.44
C THR A 49 -9.66 -14.25 -18.02
N LEU A 50 -8.65 -13.85 -17.22
CA LEU A 50 -7.29 -13.55 -17.69
C LEU A 50 -6.23 -14.51 -17.10
N GLY A 51 -6.58 -15.29 -16.10
CA GLY A 51 -5.66 -16.11 -15.29
C GLY A 51 -4.94 -15.35 -14.17
N TYR A 52 -5.10 -14.02 -14.10
CA TYR A 52 -4.47 -13.16 -13.08
C TYR A 52 -5.23 -11.83 -12.93
N THR A 53 -4.96 -11.10 -11.85
CA THR A 53 -5.49 -9.75 -11.61
C THR A 53 -4.35 -8.73 -11.49
N PRO A 54 -4.21 -7.80 -12.45
CA PRO A 54 -3.25 -6.70 -12.36
C PRO A 54 -3.51 -5.83 -11.12
N LEU A 55 -4.79 -5.56 -10.86
CA LEU A 55 -5.25 -4.65 -9.81
C LEU A 55 -4.65 -4.98 -8.44
N TYR A 56 -4.55 -6.27 -8.10
CA TYR A 56 -4.10 -6.69 -6.78
C TYR A 56 -2.63 -6.34 -6.53
N ALA A 57 -1.77 -6.46 -7.56
CA ALA A 57 -0.36 -6.10 -7.43
C ALA A 57 -0.16 -4.60 -7.16
N PHE A 58 -0.94 -3.73 -7.81
CA PHE A 58 -0.93 -2.30 -7.54
C PHE A 58 -1.45 -1.97 -6.15
N ASN A 59 -2.55 -2.61 -5.74
CA ASN A 59 -3.12 -2.46 -4.40
C ASN A 59 -2.12 -2.85 -3.31
N SER A 60 -1.33 -3.92 -3.51
CA SER A 60 -0.29 -4.32 -2.55
C SER A 60 0.81 -3.28 -2.35
N MET A 61 1.04 -2.37 -3.30
CA MET A 61 2.03 -1.29 -3.14
C MET A 61 1.66 -0.34 -2.00
N ALA A 62 0.37 -0.21 -1.68
CA ALA A 62 -0.12 0.53 -0.53
C ALA A 62 0.47 0.03 0.79
N GLY A 63 0.52 -1.30 0.98
CA GLY A 63 1.12 -1.92 2.15
C GLY A 63 2.62 -1.60 2.26
N GLY A 64 3.33 -1.61 1.13
CA GLY A 64 4.74 -1.20 1.07
C GLY A 64 4.95 0.24 1.54
N GLY A 65 4.10 1.16 1.07
CA GLY A 65 4.16 2.58 1.43
C GLY A 65 3.93 2.79 2.92
N GLN A 66 2.98 2.05 3.52
CA GLN A 66 2.73 2.06 4.97
C GLN A 66 3.90 1.50 5.77
N VAL A 67 4.49 0.38 5.34
CA VAL A 67 5.66 -0.22 5.98
C VAL A 67 6.82 0.76 5.98
N GLY A 68 7.08 1.41 4.83
CA GLY A 68 8.08 2.47 4.71
C GLY A 68 7.83 3.63 5.67
N ALA A 69 6.61 4.15 5.69
CA ALA A 69 6.21 5.24 6.58
C ALA A 69 6.38 4.87 8.06
N ALA A 70 5.99 3.66 8.45
CA ALA A 70 6.13 3.13 9.79
C ALA A 70 7.62 3.06 10.22
N ILE A 71 8.50 2.55 9.36
CA ILE A 71 9.94 2.52 9.62
C ILE A 71 10.49 3.95 9.77
N ALA A 72 10.05 4.90 8.94
CA ALA A 72 10.47 6.30 9.06
C ALA A 72 10.08 6.91 10.41
N LEU A 73 8.90 6.59 10.95
CA LEU A 73 8.47 7.04 12.27
C LEU A 73 9.34 6.47 13.39
N LEU A 74 9.69 5.18 13.33
CA LEU A 74 10.60 4.55 14.32
C LEU A 74 11.98 5.21 14.35
N VAL A 75 12.46 5.63 13.18
CA VAL A 75 13.77 6.29 13.05
C VAL A 75 13.68 7.76 13.49
N LYS A 76 12.73 8.52 12.93
CA LYS A 76 12.61 9.98 13.15
C LYS A 76 12.16 10.33 14.57
N TYR A 77 11.22 9.57 15.13
CA TYR A 77 10.60 9.83 16.43
C TYR A 77 10.98 8.80 17.50
N ARG A 78 12.20 8.25 17.43
CA ARG A 78 12.73 7.21 18.34
C ARG A 78 12.59 7.47 19.85
N LYS A 79 12.40 8.74 20.25
CA LYS A 79 12.21 9.15 21.65
C LYS A 79 10.75 9.02 22.12
N ASN A 80 9.77 9.09 21.23
CA ASN A 80 8.35 8.95 21.56
C ASN A 80 8.02 7.45 21.71
N LYS A 81 7.85 7.01 22.96
CA LYS A 81 7.69 5.59 23.30
C LYS A 81 6.32 5.05 22.91
N GLY A 82 5.25 5.82 23.12
CA GLY A 82 3.90 5.41 22.74
C GLY A 82 3.75 5.24 21.23
N LEU A 83 4.25 6.19 20.44
CA LEU A 83 4.28 6.04 18.98
C LEU A 83 5.11 4.82 18.57
N GLY A 84 6.27 4.63 19.19
CA GLY A 84 7.11 3.45 18.96
C GLY A 84 6.39 2.14 19.26
N ARG A 85 5.56 2.09 20.31
CA ARG A 85 4.74 0.92 20.66
C ARG A 85 3.63 0.68 19.65
N ALA A 86 2.88 1.72 19.26
CA ALA A 86 1.83 1.63 18.25
C ALA A 86 2.38 1.13 16.90
N VAL A 87 3.49 1.69 16.44
CA VAL A 87 4.16 1.25 15.21
C VAL A 87 4.62 -0.20 15.31
N LYS A 88 5.29 -0.60 16.40
CA LYS A 88 5.75 -1.98 16.57
C LYS A 88 4.61 -2.99 16.68
N GLY A 89 3.45 -2.57 17.20
CA GLY A 89 2.25 -3.40 17.26
C GLY A 89 1.64 -3.68 15.88
N GLY A 90 1.61 -2.67 14.98
CA GLY A 90 1.02 -2.82 13.65
C GLY A 90 1.98 -3.28 12.55
N LEU A 91 3.28 -3.00 12.69
CA LEU A 91 4.27 -3.23 11.63
C LEU A 91 4.38 -4.70 11.17
N PRO A 92 4.40 -5.72 12.05
CA PRO A 92 4.44 -7.11 11.61
C PRO A 92 3.27 -7.50 10.71
N ALA A 93 2.05 -7.09 11.08
CA ALA A 93 0.86 -7.31 10.26
C ALA A 93 0.95 -6.58 8.92
N GLY A 94 1.44 -5.34 8.93
CA GLY A 94 1.66 -4.54 7.71
C GLY A 94 2.63 -5.18 6.73
N ILE A 95 3.73 -5.77 7.21
CA ILE A 95 4.71 -6.49 6.38
C ILE A 95 4.06 -7.69 5.67
N LEU A 96 3.12 -8.36 6.33
CA LEU A 96 2.36 -9.49 5.81
C LEU A 96 1.15 -9.06 4.94
N GLY A 97 0.98 -7.76 4.72
CA GLY A 97 -0.07 -7.20 3.87
C GLY A 97 -1.40 -6.91 4.58
N ILE A 98 -1.43 -6.95 5.92
CA ILE A 98 -2.58 -6.55 6.74
C ILE A 98 -2.33 -5.10 7.21
N GLY A 99 -2.93 -4.15 6.49
CA GLY A 99 -2.60 -2.72 6.63
C GLY A 99 -3.36 -1.98 7.73
N GLU A 100 -4.51 -2.50 8.16
CA GLU A 100 -5.46 -1.85 9.07
C GLU A 100 -4.82 -1.43 10.40
N PRO A 101 -3.99 -2.26 11.07
CA PRO A 101 -3.31 -1.84 12.29
C PRO A 101 -2.44 -0.59 12.11
N LEU A 102 -1.77 -0.45 10.95
CA LEU A 102 -0.95 0.71 10.63
C LEU A 102 -1.77 1.92 10.13
N ILE A 103 -2.93 1.70 9.50
CA ILE A 103 -3.83 2.81 9.14
C ILE A 103 -4.36 3.43 10.42
N PHE A 104 -5.15 2.67 11.17
CA PHE A 104 -5.97 3.19 12.25
C PHE A 104 -5.15 3.46 13.52
N GLY A 105 -4.14 2.65 13.80
CA GLY A 105 -3.31 2.81 15.00
C GLY A 105 -2.15 3.79 14.86
N VAL A 106 -1.80 4.24 13.65
CA VAL A 106 -0.58 5.02 13.42
C VAL A 106 -0.78 6.14 12.40
N SER A 107 -0.91 5.78 11.12
CA SER A 107 -0.74 6.75 10.03
C SER A 107 -1.92 7.72 9.90
N LEU A 108 -3.16 7.26 10.13
CA LEU A 108 -4.36 8.09 10.08
C LEU A 108 -4.42 9.11 11.23
N PRO A 109 -4.17 8.75 12.51
CA PRO A 109 -4.03 9.75 13.59
C PRO A 109 -2.96 10.81 13.33
N LEU A 110 -1.87 10.42 12.67
CA LEU A 110 -0.79 11.34 12.31
C LEU A 110 -1.10 12.19 11.07
N GLY A 111 -2.17 11.90 10.34
CA GLY A 111 -2.74 12.68 9.24
C GLY A 111 -1.81 12.79 8.02
N ARG A 112 -0.74 13.60 8.13
CA ARG A 112 0.26 13.78 7.05
C ARG A 112 0.94 12.47 6.67
N VAL A 113 1.19 11.62 7.66
CA VAL A 113 1.87 10.32 7.46
C VAL A 113 1.04 9.39 6.57
N PHE A 114 -0.28 9.42 6.68
CA PHE A 114 -1.16 8.65 5.82
C PHE A 114 -0.95 9.02 4.35
N PHE A 115 -0.95 10.31 4.02
CA PHE A 115 -0.74 10.76 2.64
C PHE A 115 0.68 10.52 2.12
N THR A 116 1.71 10.60 2.97
CA THR A 116 3.07 10.25 2.54
C THR A 116 3.25 8.75 2.30
N ALA A 117 2.53 7.90 3.03
CA ALA A 117 2.44 6.47 2.74
C ALA A 117 1.74 6.22 1.38
N CYS A 118 0.63 6.91 1.10
CA CYS A 118 -0.04 6.86 -0.22
C CYS A 118 0.91 7.30 -1.35
N ALA A 119 1.68 8.37 -1.13
CA ALA A 119 2.64 8.86 -2.11
C ALA A 119 3.76 7.83 -2.35
N GLY A 120 4.25 7.15 -1.31
CA GLY A 120 5.21 6.04 -1.45
C GLY A 120 4.64 4.91 -2.31
N ALA A 121 3.40 4.52 -2.02
CA ALA A 121 2.65 3.53 -2.80
C ALA A 121 2.52 3.92 -4.28
N ALA A 122 2.26 5.20 -4.56
CA ALA A 122 2.15 5.71 -5.92
C ALA A 122 3.43 5.47 -6.73
N VAL A 123 4.62 5.62 -6.12
CA VAL A 123 5.89 5.42 -6.83
C VAL A 123 6.11 3.93 -7.14
N GLY A 124 5.82 3.04 -6.18
CA GLY A 124 5.87 1.59 -6.43
C GLY A 124 4.86 1.15 -7.49
N GLY A 125 3.64 1.68 -7.44
CA GLY A 125 2.59 1.43 -8.43
C GLY A 125 2.98 1.96 -9.82
N MET A 126 3.63 3.12 -9.88
CA MET A 126 4.15 3.68 -11.12
C MET A 126 5.19 2.76 -11.76
N PHE A 127 6.12 2.26 -10.96
CA PHE A 127 7.12 1.30 -11.41
C PHE A 127 6.48 0.03 -11.98
N LEU A 128 5.49 -0.54 -11.28
CA LEU A 128 4.79 -1.74 -11.78
C LEU A 128 4.07 -1.48 -13.11
N GLY A 129 3.58 -0.26 -13.34
CA GLY A 129 2.87 0.10 -14.57
C GLY A 129 3.72 0.09 -15.85
N PHE A 130 5.04 -0.09 -15.75
CA PHE A 130 5.92 -0.35 -16.91
C PHE A 130 5.93 -1.82 -17.35
N PHE A 131 5.38 -2.73 -16.54
CA PHE A 131 5.47 -4.17 -16.76
C PHE A 131 4.09 -4.79 -16.82
N LYS A 132 3.97 -5.88 -17.59
CA LYS A 132 2.80 -6.75 -17.52
C LYS A 132 2.85 -7.52 -16.21
N GLN A 133 2.13 -7.04 -15.19
CA GLN A 133 2.16 -7.58 -13.83
C GLN A 133 0.76 -7.90 -13.29
N GLY A 134 0.68 -8.85 -12.36
CA GLY A 134 -0.51 -9.11 -11.55
C GLY A 134 -0.40 -10.40 -10.75
N ALA A 135 -1.40 -10.65 -9.90
CA ALA A 135 -1.43 -11.81 -9.01
C ALA A 135 -2.39 -12.90 -9.53
N ILE A 136 -2.02 -14.17 -9.38
CA ILE A 136 -2.87 -15.32 -9.76
C ILE A 136 -3.92 -15.66 -8.70
N THR A 137 -3.79 -15.09 -7.50
CA THR A 137 -4.71 -15.24 -6.36
C THR A 137 -4.63 -14.00 -5.46
N ILE A 138 -5.64 -13.81 -4.62
CA ILE A 138 -5.76 -12.68 -3.67
C ILE A 138 -5.64 -13.11 -2.20
N ASN A 139 -5.11 -14.31 -1.95
CA ASN A 139 -5.02 -14.90 -0.61
C ASN A 139 -3.88 -14.32 0.26
N VAL A 140 -2.86 -13.74 -0.37
CA VAL A 140 -1.63 -13.30 0.29
C VAL A 140 -1.13 -12.00 -0.35
N SER A 141 -0.71 -11.03 0.47
CA SER A 141 -0.22 -9.71 0.06
C SER A 141 1.09 -9.36 0.79
N GLY A 142 1.46 -8.07 0.82
CA GLY A 142 2.68 -7.58 1.44
C GLY A 142 3.92 -8.17 0.77
N ILE A 143 4.94 -8.50 1.56
CA ILE A 143 6.16 -9.13 1.03
C ILE A 143 5.89 -10.50 0.42
N LEU A 144 4.93 -11.24 1.00
CA LEU A 144 4.55 -12.58 0.56
C LEU A 144 3.77 -12.56 -0.77
N GLY A 145 3.23 -11.39 -1.17
CA GLY A 145 2.63 -11.21 -2.49
C GLY A 145 3.58 -11.57 -3.65
N THR A 146 4.90 -11.56 -3.40
CA THR A 146 5.93 -12.04 -4.34
C THR A 146 5.66 -13.47 -4.82
N LEU A 147 5.10 -14.33 -3.95
CA LEU A 147 4.87 -15.75 -4.24
C LEU A 147 3.73 -16.00 -5.23
N VAL A 148 2.82 -15.05 -5.37
CA VAL A 148 1.57 -15.21 -6.15
C VAL A 148 1.54 -14.33 -7.39
N ASN A 149 2.60 -13.57 -7.63
CA ASN A 149 2.68 -12.60 -8.71
C ASN A 149 3.38 -13.20 -9.95
N ILE A 150 2.84 -12.92 -11.14
CA ILE A 150 3.32 -13.52 -12.40
C ILE A 150 4.78 -13.17 -12.73
N ASN A 151 5.27 -11.98 -12.34
CA ASN A 151 6.69 -11.69 -12.24
C ASN A 151 7.04 -11.36 -10.78
N PRO A 152 7.52 -12.36 -10.00
CA PRO A 152 7.85 -12.18 -8.59
C PRO A 152 8.90 -11.08 -8.34
N VAL A 153 9.95 -11.06 -9.16
CA VAL A 153 11.07 -10.12 -9.00
C VAL A 153 10.64 -8.68 -9.25
N VAL A 154 9.85 -8.43 -10.31
CA VAL A 154 9.31 -7.10 -10.61
C VAL A 154 8.38 -6.62 -9.49
N TYR A 155 7.49 -7.49 -9.01
CA TYR A 155 6.64 -7.19 -7.86
C TYR A 155 7.47 -6.80 -6.63
N LEU A 156 8.49 -7.60 -6.28
CA LEU A 156 9.31 -7.36 -5.11
C LEU A 156 10.08 -6.03 -5.23
N ILE A 157 10.62 -5.71 -6.40
CA ILE A 157 11.29 -4.43 -6.65
C ILE A 157 10.30 -3.27 -6.48
N GLY A 158 9.10 -3.36 -7.07
CA GLY A 158 8.06 -2.34 -6.91
C GLY A 158 7.65 -2.15 -5.44
N TYR A 159 7.53 -3.26 -4.70
CA TYR A 159 7.21 -3.24 -3.28
C TYR A 159 8.32 -2.57 -2.45
N LEU A 160 9.58 -2.89 -2.73
CA LEU A 160 10.75 -2.25 -2.09
C LEU A 160 10.86 -0.77 -2.43
N ILE A 161 10.56 -0.37 -3.68
CA ILE A 161 10.47 1.04 -4.08
C ILE A 161 9.39 1.74 -3.26
N SER A 162 8.22 1.11 -3.09
CA SER A 162 7.14 1.66 -2.28
C SER A 162 7.55 1.86 -0.82
N ILE A 163 8.23 0.88 -0.22
CA ILE A 163 8.81 0.99 1.12
C ILE A 163 9.82 2.14 1.20
N LEU A 164 10.76 2.22 0.25
CA LEU A 164 11.79 3.24 0.23
C LEU A 164 11.18 4.64 0.09
N CYS A 165 10.27 4.84 -0.85
CA CYS A 165 9.62 6.14 -1.07
C CYS A 165 8.69 6.51 0.08
N GLY A 166 7.92 5.55 0.63
CA GLY A 166 7.10 5.76 1.82
C GLY A 166 7.95 6.18 3.03
N PHE A 167 9.14 5.58 3.19
CA PHE A 167 10.12 6.00 4.18
C PHE A 167 10.61 7.43 3.92
N LEU A 168 11.12 7.72 2.72
CA LEU A 168 11.72 9.01 2.39
C LEU A 168 10.72 10.16 2.52
N PHE A 169 9.51 10.01 1.98
CA PHE A 169 8.47 11.04 2.05
C PHE A 169 8.02 11.29 3.49
N THR A 170 7.81 10.23 4.27
CA THR A 170 7.41 10.35 5.68
C THR A 170 8.54 10.94 6.51
N TYR A 171 9.78 10.55 6.25
CA TYR A 171 10.95 11.09 6.94
C TYR A 171 11.17 12.57 6.62
N ALA A 172 10.97 12.99 5.38
CA ALA A 172 11.06 14.39 4.98
C ALA A 172 9.95 15.25 5.60
N VAL A 173 8.69 14.87 5.42
CA VAL A 173 7.52 15.66 5.85
C VAL A 173 7.31 15.61 7.36
N GLY A 174 7.47 14.44 7.97
CA GLY A 174 7.17 14.20 9.38
C GLY A 174 5.68 14.33 9.76
N ALA A 175 5.41 14.11 11.04
CA ALA A 175 4.11 14.34 11.67
C ALA A 175 4.04 15.74 12.30
N LYS A 176 2.82 16.27 12.44
CA LYS A 176 2.58 17.48 13.21
C LYS A 176 2.77 17.21 14.70
N GLN A 177 3.38 18.13 15.44
CA GLN A 177 3.62 17.98 16.87
C GLN A 177 2.32 17.72 17.66
N GLN A 178 1.25 18.45 17.35
CA GLN A 178 -0.06 18.25 17.97
C GLN A 178 -0.53 16.78 17.89
N ASN A 179 -0.33 16.12 16.76
CA ASN A 179 -0.75 14.72 16.58
C ASN A 179 0.19 13.73 17.28
N LEU A 180 1.45 14.11 17.51
CA LEU A 180 2.43 13.30 18.23
C LEU A 180 2.13 13.26 19.73
N ASN A 181 1.61 14.36 20.29
CA ASN A 181 1.25 14.45 21.70
C ASN A 181 0.19 13.42 22.09
N ASN A 182 -0.73 13.09 21.18
CA ASN A 182 -1.74 12.05 21.39
C ASN A 182 -1.14 10.67 21.72
N PHE A 183 0.08 10.38 21.27
CA PHE A 183 0.78 9.13 21.57
C PHE A 183 1.60 9.20 22.87
N GLU A 184 1.78 10.39 23.44
CA GLU A 184 2.49 10.57 24.71
C GLU A 184 1.54 10.41 25.89
N GLU A 185 0.28 10.81 25.73
CA GLU A 185 -0.81 10.69 26.72
C GLU A 185 -1.30 9.24 26.93
N GLU A 186 -1.03 8.32 26.01
CA GLU A 186 -1.38 6.89 26.11
C GLU A 186 -0.35 6.03 26.87
N ASN A 187 0.68 6.63 27.49
CA ASN A 187 1.68 5.93 28.32
C ASN A 187 1.38 6.06 29.81
#